data_AF-A0A816K1M9-F1
#
_entry.id   AF-A0A816K1M9-F1
#
_cell.length_a   1.000
_cell.length_b   1.000
_cell.length_c   1.000
_cell.angle_alpha   90.00
_cell.angle_beta   90.00
_cell.angle_gamma   90.00
#
_symmetry.space_group_name_H-M   'P 1'
#
loop_
_entity.id
_entity.type
_entity.pdbx_description
1 polymer ?
#
loop_
_entity_poly.entity_id
_entity_poly.type
_entity_poly.pdbx_seq_one_letter_code
_entity_poly.pdbx_strand_id
1 'polypeptide(L)'
;MFLELVTGRNPVGEFGDGVDIVQWVRKMTDSHKESVVKVLDPRLTSIPLHEVTHVFYVAMLCVEEQAVERPTMREVILESFCS
;
A
#
# COMPACT_ATOMS: atom_id res chain seq x y z
N MET A 1 5.74 1.83 6.21
CA MET A 1 4.74 1.94 7.29
C MET A 1 3.33 1.61 6.85
N PHE A 2 2.64 2.40 6.02
CA PHE A 2 1.25 2.07 5.63
C PHE A 2 1.12 0.70 4.92
N LEU A 3 2.09 0.33 4.08
CA LEU A 3 2.11 -0.99 3.45
C LEU A 3 2.22 -2.16 4.45
N GLU A 4 2.82 -1.96 5.63
CA GLU A 4 2.90 -3.01 6.65
C GLU A 4 1.52 -3.32 7.23
N LEU A 5 0.67 -2.31 7.40
CA LEU A 5 -0.71 -2.46 7.85
C LEU A 5 -1.57 -3.17 6.80
N VAL A 6 -1.44 -2.79 5.53
CA VAL A 6 -2.25 -3.35 4.44
C VAL A 6 -1.86 -4.79 4.13
N THR A 7 -0.56 -5.12 4.22
CA THR A 7 -0.05 -6.44 3.84
C THR A 7 0.17 -7.39 5.02
N GLY A 8 0.22 -6.87 6.25
CA GLY A 8 0.52 -7.64 7.44
C GLY A 8 1.98 -8.09 7.52
N ARG A 9 2.87 -7.49 6.72
CA ARG A 9 4.29 -7.88 6.59
C ARG A 9 5.22 -6.80 7.10
N ASN A 10 6.37 -7.20 7.61
CA ASN A 10 7.44 -6.29 8.02
C ASN A 10 8.08 -5.60 6.80
N PRO A 11 8.58 -4.36 6.94
CA PRO A 11 9.07 -3.56 5.81
C PRO A 11 10.43 -4.05 5.29
N VAL A 12 11.20 -4.68 6.17
CA VAL A 12 12.44 -5.39 5.90
C VAL A 12 12.18 -6.84 6.30
N GLY A 13 11.99 -7.72 5.32
CA GLY A 13 11.50 -9.08 5.55
C GLY A 13 12.02 -10.08 4.51
N GLU A 14 11.46 -11.30 4.54
CA GLU A 14 11.82 -12.44 3.68
C GLU A 14 11.30 -12.29 2.23
N PHE A 15 11.41 -11.10 1.63
CA PHE A 15 11.04 -10.87 0.23
C PHE A 15 12.10 -11.39 -0.76
N GLY A 16 13.27 -11.78 -0.26
CA GLY A 16 14.44 -12.21 -1.04
C GLY A 16 15.25 -11.02 -1.57
N ASP A 17 16.53 -11.26 -1.88
CA ASP A 17 17.42 -10.36 -2.65
C ASP A 17 17.54 -8.89 -2.17
N GLY A 18 17.32 -8.62 -0.87
CA GLY A 18 17.39 -7.25 -0.34
C GLY A 18 16.27 -6.33 -0.83
N VAL A 19 15.19 -6.91 -1.37
CA VAL A 19 14.00 -6.20 -1.85
C VAL A 19 13.18 -5.72 -0.66
N ASP A 20 12.84 -4.45 -0.64
CA ASP A 20 11.94 -3.89 0.37
C ASP A 20 10.46 -4.19 0.05
N ILE A 21 9.59 -3.94 1.03
CA ILE A 21 8.14 -4.14 0.89
C ILE A 21 7.53 -3.34 -0.28
N VAL A 22 8.07 -2.18 -0.63
CA VAL A 22 7.53 -1.32 -1.72
C VAL A 22 7.79 -1.99 -3.06
N GLN A 23 9.03 -2.43 -3.29
CA GLN A 23 9.41 -3.13 -4.51
C GLN A 23 8.68 -4.48 -4.65
N TRP A 24 8.53 -5.22 -3.56
CA TRP A 24 7.76 -6.46 -3.55
C TRP A 24 6.28 -6.21 -3.90
N VAL A 25 5.65 -5.19 -3.29
CA VAL A 25 4.27 -4.81 -3.59
C VAL A 25 4.09 -4.39 -5.05
N ARG A 26 5.00 -3.56 -5.60
CA ARG A 26 4.95 -3.16 -7.02
C ARG A 26 5.03 -4.39 -7.94
N LYS A 27 5.92 -5.33 -7.64
CA LYS A 27 6.08 -6.58 -8.39
C LYS A 27 4.84 -7.48 -8.30
N MET A 28 4.22 -7.59 -7.13
CA MET A 28 3.03 -8.44 -6.95
C MET A 28 1.78 -7.83 -7.58
N THR A 29 1.69 -6.50 -7.58
CA THR A 29 0.50 -5.80 -8.10
C THR A 29 0.64 -5.39 -9.57
N ASP A 30 1.81 -5.54 -10.17
CA ASP A 30 2.16 -4.98 -11.49
C ASP A 30 1.80 -3.48 -11.56
N SER A 31 1.85 -2.77 -10.43
CA SER A 31 1.35 -1.39 -10.27
C SER A 31 -0.14 -1.17 -10.59
N HIS A 32 -0.97 -2.22 -10.60
CA HIS A 32 -2.41 -2.15 -10.81
C HIS A 32 -3.17 -2.20 -9.47
N LYS A 33 -4.10 -1.24 -9.27
CA LYS A 33 -4.92 -1.15 -8.04
C LYS A 33 -5.77 -2.40 -7.80
N GLU A 34 -6.27 -3.02 -8.87
CA GLU A 34 -7.11 -4.23 -8.81
C GLU A 34 -6.35 -5.45 -8.28
N SER A 35 -5.02 -5.45 -8.42
CA SER A 35 -4.16 -6.53 -7.94
C SER A 35 -3.84 -6.43 -6.45
N VAL A 36 -4.36 -5.43 -5.72
CA VAL A 36 -4.15 -5.27 -4.27
C VAL A 36 -4.49 -6.54 -3.50
N VAL A 37 -5.51 -7.28 -3.94
CA VAL A 37 -5.95 -8.55 -3.33
C VAL A 37 -4.84 -9.59 -3.20
N LYS A 38 -3.79 -9.52 -4.03
CA LYS A 38 -2.64 -10.43 -3.98
C LYS A 38 -1.70 -10.16 -2.80
N VAL A 39 -1.71 -8.93 -2.28
CA VAL A 39 -0.81 -8.48 -1.22
C VAL A 39 -1.52 -8.19 0.10
N LEU A 40 -2.86 -8.22 0.10
CA LEU A 40 -3.67 -7.97 1.30
C LEU A 40 -3.36 -8.94 2.44
N ASP A 41 -3.32 -8.41 3.66
CA ASP A 41 -3.34 -9.21 4.87
C ASP A 41 -4.66 -10.01 4.94
N PRO A 42 -4.61 -11.35 5.05
CA PRO A 42 -5.80 -12.19 5.19
C PRO A 42 -6.73 -11.80 6.36
N ARG A 43 -6.19 -11.11 7.37
CA ARG A 43 -6.95 -10.60 8.52
C ARG A 43 -7.90 -9.45 8.14
N LEU A 44 -7.71 -8.82 6.98
CA LEU A 44 -8.54 -7.71 6.48
C LEU A 44 -9.78 -8.19 5.70
N THR A 45 -10.08 -9.50 5.70
CA THR A 45 -11.25 -10.09 5.02
C THR A 45 -12.60 -9.57 5.52
N SER A 46 -12.66 -8.97 6.70
CA SER A 46 -13.87 -8.34 7.25
C SER A 46 -14.06 -6.87 6.84
N ILE A 47 -13.07 -6.26 6.19
CA ILE A 47 -13.13 -4.86 5.74
C ILE A 47 -13.58 -4.82 4.27
N PRO A 48 -14.45 -3.87 3.88
CA PRO A 48 -14.83 -3.70 2.48
C PRO A 48 -13.60 -3.50 1.58
N LEU A 49 -13.51 -4.27 0.49
CA LEU A 49 -12.37 -4.25 -0.41
C LEU A 49 -12.07 -2.84 -0.97
N HIS A 50 -13.10 -2.02 -1.16
CA HIS A 50 -12.93 -0.65 -1.66
C HIS A 50 -12.14 0.23 -0.69
N GLU A 51 -12.38 0.12 0.62
CA GLU A 51 -11.65 0.86 1.66
C GLU A 51 -10.19 0.43 1.68
N VAL A 52 -9.94 -0.88 1.63
CA VAL A 52 -8.56 -1.38 1.66
C VAL A 52 -7.81 -1.04 0.38
N THR A 53 -8.48 -1.04 -0.76
CA THR A 53 -7.91 -0.59 -2.05
C THR A 53 -7.58 0.89 -2.00
N HIS A 54 -8.42 1.71 -1.38
CA HIS A 54 -8.17 3.13 -1.22
C HIS A 54 -6.94 3.39 -0.33
N VAL A 55 -6.89 2.76 0.85
CA VAL A 55 -5.74 2.87 1.77
C VAL A 55 -4.45 2.38 1.10
N PHE A 56 -4.53 1.28 0.34
CA PHE A 56 -3.40 0.78 -0.44
C PHE A 56 -2.90 1.80 -1.48
N TYR A 57 -3.82 2.46 -2.19
CA TYR A 57 -3.45 3.46 -3.19
C TYR A 57 -2.75 4.66 -2.55
N VAL A 58 -3.30 5.19 -1.45
CA VAL A 58 -2.68 6.27 -0.68
C VAL A 58 -1.30 5.83 -0.17
N ALA A 59 -1.18 4.60 0.34
CA ALA A 59 0.08 4.03 0.79
C ALA A 59 1.14 3.99 -0.32
N MET A 60 0.75 3.61 -1.53
CA MET A 60 1.63 3.57 -2.71
C MET A 60 2.07 4.96 -3.16
N LEU A 61 1.17 5.94 -3.13
CA LEU A 61 1.51 7.33 -3.44
C LEU A 61 2.55 7.91 -2.46
N CYS A 62 2.45 7.59 -1.17
CA CYS A 62 3.42 8.06 -0.16
C CYS A 62 4.85 7.54 -0.39
N VAL A 63 5.00 6.42 -1.10
CA VAL A 63 6.30 5.79 -1.38
C VAL A 63 6.72 5.94 -2.85
N GLU A 64 6.02 6.78 -3.62
CA GLU A 64 6.34 7.02 -5.02
C GLU A 64 7.75 7.60 -5.18
N GLU A 65 8.48 7.28 -6.24
CA GLU A 65 9.87 7.75 -6.41
C GLU A 65 9.91 9.24 -6.71
N GLN A 66 8.92 9.74 -7.43
CA GLN A 66 8.80 11.15 -7.78
C GLN A 66 8.18 11.93 -6.62
N ALA A 67 8.94 12.88 -6.07
CA ALA A 67 8.49 13.69 -4.95
C ALA A 67 7.24 14.55 -5.26
N VAL A 68 7.00 14.87 -6.54
CA VAL A 68 5.81 15.62 -6.99
C VAL A 68 4.53 14.77 -6.93
N GLU A 69 4.65 13.45 -7.05
CA GLU A 69 3.53 12.51 -6.97
C GLU A 69 3.23 12.10 -5.52
N ARG A 70 4.14 12.40 -4.58
CA ARG A 70 3.92 12.13 -3.16
C ARG A 70 2.96 13.17 -2.58
N PRO A 71 1.79 12.75 -2.07
CA PRO A 71 0.89 13.67 -1.40
C PRO A 71 1.55 14.21 -0.13
N THR A 72 1.23 15.46 0.19
CA THR A 72 1.55 16.03 1.49
C THR A 72 0.79 15.27 2.59
N MET A 73 1.35 15.23 3.81
CA MET A 73 0.67 14.62 4.97
C MET A 73 -0.75 15.18 5.19
N ARG A 74 -0.99 16.43 4.80
CA ARG A 74 -2.31 17.07 4.85
C ARG A 74 -3.29 16.44 3.83
N GLU A 75 -2.84 16.17 2.62
CA GLU A 75 -3.64 15.52 1.58
C GLU A 75 -3.95 14.07 1.95
N VAL A 76 -2.96 13.33 2.47
CA VAL A 76 -3.15 11.96 2.99
C VAL A 76 -4.26 11.91 4.05
N ILE A 77 -4.26 12.89 4.96
CA ILE A 77 -5.31 13.03 5.99
C ILE A 77 -6.67 13.31 5.33
N LEU A 78 -6.76 14.29 4.43
CA LEU A 78 -8.03 14.65 3.77
C LEU A 78 -8.64 13.50 2.97
N GLU A 79 -7.83 12.73 2.23
CA GLU A 79 -8.28 11.53 1.51
C GLU A 79 -8.81 10.45 2.46
N SER A 80 -8.16 10.28 3.62
CA SER A 80 -8.55 9.26 4.61
C SER A 80 -9.85 9.58 5.37
N PHE A 81 -10.29 10.85 5.41
CA PHE A 81 -11.51 11.29 6.10
C PHE A 81 -12.73 11.48 5.18
N CYS A 82 -12.56 11.33 3.87
CA CYS A 82 -13.64 11.51 2.88
C CYS A 82 -14.31 10.19 2.43
N SER A 83 -13.90 9.05 3.00
CA SER A 83 -14.51 7.72 2.77
C SER A 83 -15.52 7.38 3.86
#